data_AF-A0A9Q3PEV3-F1
#
_entry.id   AF-A0A9Q3PEV3-F1
#
_cell.length_a   1.000
_cell.length_b   1.000
_cell.length_c   1.000
_cell.angle_alpha   90.00
_cell.angle_beta   90.00
_cell.angle_gamma   90.00
#
_symmetry.space_group_name_H-M   'P 1'
#
loop_
_entity.id
_entity.type
_entity.pdbx_description
1 polymer ?
#
loop_
_entity_poly.entity_id
_entity_poly.type
_entity_poly.pdbx_seq_one_letter_code
_entity_poly.pdbx_strand_id
1 'polypeptide(L)'
;MLDKARRHTVRCMEDSFAYAKDKWDKSHATPDFKRGDLVLVSTTNLNNTKGGKKLKDSFAGPFVMKALHGENSVEVELSEELSNKHPTFLVSLIKPYKYSDAELFPLRNEIPQAIPPVEPPGSKKITKVLIERKMRT
;
A
#
# COMPACT_ATOMS: atom_id res chain seq x y z
N MET A 1 18.85 17.10 -46.65
CA MET A 1 18.02 17.71 -45.58
C MET A 1 17.46 16.67 -44.59
N LEU A 2 16.97 15.52 -45.07
CA LEU A 2 16.41 14.46 -44.20
C LEU A 2 17.36 13.92 -43.12
N ASP A 3 18.64 13.74 -43.42
CA ASP A 3 19.60 13.15 -42.47
C ASP A 3 19.97 14.06 -41.29
N LYS A 4 19.80 15.38 -41.46
CA LYS A 4 19.96 16.32 -40.34
C LYS A 4 18.78 16.22 -39.38
N ALA A 5 17.57 16.07 -39.91
CA ALA A 5 16.37 15.87 -39.12
C ALA A 5 16.41 14.54 -38.36
N ARG A 6 16.81 13.44 -39.01
CA ARG A 6 16.97 12.12 -38.37
C ARG A 6 17.98 12.14 -37.21
N ARG A 7 19.15 12.75 -37.41
CA ARG A 7 20.16 12.89 -36.34
C ARG A 7 19.64 13.70 -35.17
N HIS A 8 18.90 14.77 -35.45
CA HIS A 8 18.28 15.59 -34.41
C HIS A 8 17.23 14.81 -33.63
N THR A 9 16.35 14.05 -34.30
CA THR A 9 15.34 13.23 -33.61
C THR A 9 15.97 12.17 -32.72
N VAL A 10 17.03 11.50 -33.19
CA VAL A 10 17.76 10.50 -32.38
C VAL A 10 18.35 11.16 -31.14
N ARG A 11 19.03 12.30 -31.30
CA ARG A 11 19.57 13.05 -30.17
C ARG A 11 18.49 13.46 -29.16
N CYS A 12 17.34 13.97 -29.62
CA CYS A 12 16.25 14.34 -28.72
C CYS A 12 15.71 13.12 -27.93
N MET A 13 15.65 11.95 -28.56
CA MET A 13 15.25 10.71 -27.89
C MET A 13 16.29 10.30 -26.84
N GLU A 14 17.57 10.31 -27.19
CA GLU A 14 18.67 9.99 -26.28
C GLU A 14 18.72 10.93 -25.08
N ASP A 15 18.62 12.25 -25.31
CA ASP A 15 18.58 13.27 -24.26
C ASP A 15 17.38 13.05 -23.32
N SER A 16 16.23 12.68 -23.88
CA SER A 16 15.01 12.39 -23.10
C SER A 16 15.16 11.13 -22.24
N PHE A 17 15.73 10.05 -22.79
CA PHE A 17 15.99 8.82 -22.04
C PHE A 17 17.04 9.02 -20.95
N ALA A 18 18.11 9.77 -21.24
CA ALA A 18 19.14 10.11 -20.28
C ALA A 18 18.58 10.92 -19.11
N TYR A 19 17.75 11.93 -19.40
CA TYR A 19 17.08 12.74 -18.38
C TYR A 19 16.14 11.89 -17.51
N ALA A 20 15.33 11.02 -18.11
CA ALA A 20 14.42 10.14 -17.38
C ALA A 20 15.17 9.18 -16.46
N LYS A 21 16.28 8.59 -16.95
CA LYS A 21 17.14 7.71 -16.17
C LYS A 21 17.76 8.43 -14.98
N ASP A 22 18.39 9.59 -15.20
CA ASP A 22 19.02 10.37 -14.13
C ASP A 22 18.01 10.79 -13.04
N LYS A 23 16.80 11.21 -13.44
CA LYS A 23 15.72 11.52 -12.49
C LYS A 23 15.29 10.29 -11.71
N TRP A 24 15.17 9.13 -12.37
CA TRP A 24 14.78 7.88 -11.73
C TRP A 24 15.82 7.44 -10.70
N ASP A 25 17.09 7.36 -11.10
CA ASP A 25 18.20 6.90 -10.26
C ASP A 25 18.38 7.80 -9.02
N LYS A 26 18.14 9.11 -9.14
CA LYS A 26 18.18 10.05 -8.01
C LYS A 26 17.07 9.85 -6.98
N SER A 27 15.86 9.47 -7.41
CA SER A 27 14.71 9.34 -6.50
C SER A 27 14.47 7.91 -6.02
N HIS A 28 14.94 6.91 -6.76
CA HIS A 28 14.73 5.50 -6.46
C HIS A 28 15.97 4.91 -5.82
N ALA A 29 16.11 5.10 -4.51
CA ALA A 29 16.99 4.27 -3.70
C ALA A 29 16.25 2.97 -3.39
N THR A 30 16.76 1.84 -3.89
CA THR A 30 16.28 0.51 -3.50
C THR A 30 16.62 0.31 -2.02
N PRO A 31 15.63 0.13 -1.13
CA PRO A 31 15.92 -0.17 0.27
C PRO A 31 16.53 -1.57 0.37
N ASP A 32 17.60 -1.71 1.15
CA ASP A 32 18.19 -3.01 1.44
C ASP A 32 17.27 -3.78 2.39
N PHE A 33 16.49 -4.72 1.85
CA PHE A 33 15.67 -5.62 2.65
C PHE A 33 16.37 -6.95 2.89
N LYS A 34 16.23 -7.49 4.10
CA LYS A 34 16.74 -8.81 4.47
C LYS A 34 15.59 -9.71 4.91
N ARG A 35 15.77 -11.02 4.71
CA ARG A 35 14.80 -12.01 5.20
C ARG A 35 14.66 -11.86 6.72
N GLY A 36 13.43 -11.81 7.20
CA GLY A 36 13.10 -11.57 8.61
C GLY A 36 12.80 -10.12 8.96
N ASP A 37 13.07 -9.16 8.07
CA ASP A 37 12.72 -7.75 8.33
C ASP A 37 11.21 -7.56 8.38
N LEU A 38 10.76 -6.67 9.27
CA LEU A 38 9.38 -6.23 9.30
C LEU A 38 9.15 -5.13 8.27
N VAL A 39 8.08 -5.30 7.49
CA VAL A 39 7.73 -4.39 6.41
C VAL A 39 6.24 -4.08 6.40
N LEU A 40 5.92 -2.87 5.96
CA LEU A 40 4.56 -2.38 5.75
C LEU A 40 4.21 -2.51 4.26
N VAL A 41 3.02 -3.04 3.95
CA VAL A 41 2.54 -3.21 2.56
C VAL A 41 1.49 -2.17 2.21
N SER A 42 1.61 -1.50 1.07
CA SER A 42 0.66 -0.47 0.64
C SER A 42 -0.74 -1.04 0.34
N THR A 43 -1.77 -0.36 0.84
CA THR A 43 -3.18 -0.72 0.61
C THR A 43 -3.80 -0.11 -0.64
N THR A 44 -2.99 0.54 -1.48
CA THR A 44 -3.44 1.19 -2.72
C THR A 44 -4.19 0.21 -3.64
N ASN A 45 -3.66 -1.01 -3.77
CA ASN A 45 -4.22 -2.07 -4.61
C ASN A 45 -5.04 -3.11 -3.81
N LEU A 46 -5.22 -2.86 -2.52
CA LEU A 46 -5.97 -3.75 -1.63
C LEU A 46 -7.41 -3.20 -1.50
N ASN A 47 -8.33 -3.82 -2.24
CA ASN A 47 -9.74 -3.45 -2.25
C ASN A 47 -10.57 -4.15 -1.17
N ASN A 48 -10.01 -5.14 -0.47
CA ASN A 48 -10.70 -5.94 0.54
C ASN A 48 -10.42 -5.49 1.98
N THR A 49 -9.73 -4.37 2.17
CA THR A 49 -9.55 -3.79 3.51
C THR A 49 -10.86 -3.18 3.99
N LYS A 50 -11.26 -3.52 5.22
CA LYS A 50 -12.47 -3.01 5.88
C LYS A 50 -12.43 -1.47 5.98
N GLY A 51 -13.56 -0.81 5.74
CA GLY A 51 -13.73 0.63 5.94
C GLY A 51 -13.80 1.47 4.66
N GLY A 52 -14.18 2.74 4.81
CA GLY A 52 -14.25 3.68 3.69
C GLY A 52 -12.86 4.10 3.19
N LYS A 53 -12.74 4.43 1.89
CA LYS A 53 -11.46 4.80 1.24
C LYS A 53 -10.66 5.88 1.98
N LYS A 54 -11.32 6.79 2.71
CA LYS A 54 -10.69 7.88 3.48
C LYS A 54 -10.21 7.48 4.88
N LEU A 55 -10.79 6.43 5.46
CA LEU A 55 -10.53 5.98 6.83
C LEU A 55 -9.62 4.76 6.89
N LYS A 56 -9.34 4.13 5.75
CA LYS A 56 -8.42 3.00 5.69
C LYS A 56 -6.97 3.47 5.80
N ASP A 57 -6.17 2.69 6.51
CA ASP A 57 -4.73 2.92 6.57
C ASP A 57 -4.12 2.78 5.17
N SER A 58 -3.18 3.65 4.83
CA SER A 58 -2.48 3.61 3.54
C SER A 58 -1.51 2.43 3.43
N PHE A 59 -1.14 1.85 4.57
CA PHE A 59 -0.26 0.69 4.68
C PHE A 59 -0.85 -0.29 5.70
N ALA A 60 -0.79 -1.57 5.39
CA ALA A 60 -1.25 -2.65 6.26
C ALA A 60 -0.06 -3.36 6.88
N GLY A 61 -0.21 -3.67 8.18
CA GLY A 61 0.60 -4.58 9.00
C GLY A 61 2.09 -4.24 9.11
N PRO A 62 2.78 -4.61 10.19
CA PRO A 62 4.12 -5.14 10.04
C PRO A 62 4.00 -6.61 9.61
N PHE A 63 4.45 -6.94 8.41
CA PHE A 63 4.58 -8.30 7.90
C PHE A 63 6.04 -8.72 7.88
N VAL A 64 6.30 -10.01 8.11
CA VAL A 64 7.65 -10.55 8.05
C VAL A 64 8.03 -10.82 6.59
N MET A 65 9.19 -10.32 6.18
CA MET A 65 9.72 -10.59 4.86
C MET A 65 10.30 -12.01 4.78
N LYS A 66 9.76 -12.83 3.90
CA LYS A 66 10.20 -14.23 3.73
C LYS A 66 11.32 -14.37 2.73
N ALA A 67 11.21 -13.70 1.58
CA ALA A 67 12.20 -13.78 0.51
C ALA A 67 12.18 -12.54 -0.39
N LEU A 68 13.32 -12.29 -1.03
CA LEU A 68 13.44 -11.40 -2.17
C LEU A 68 13.48 -12.25 -3.44
N HIS A 69 12.59 -11.96 -4.37
CA HIS A 69 12.52 -12.54 -5.70
C HIS A 69 13.13 -11.54 -6.70
N GLY A 70 14.41 -11.72 -7.00
CA GLY A 70 15.18 -10.74 -7.79
C GLY A 70 15.34 -9.41 -7.05
N GLU A 71 15.41 -8.31 -7.80
CA GLU A 71 15.71 -6.97 -7.25
C GLU A 71 14.47 -6.17 -6.83
N ASN A 72 13.30 -6.44 -7.42
CA ASN A 72 12.13 -5.56 -7.30
C ASN A 72 10.90 -6.25 -6.68
N SER A 73 11.02 -7.51 -6.26
CA SER A 73 9.88 -8.29 -5.80
C SER A 73 10.18 -8.93 -4.45
N VAL A 74 9.26 -8.78 -3.51
CA VAL A 74 9.41 -9.20 -2.11
C VAL A 74 8.24 -10.07 -1.74
N GLU A 75 8.51 -11.25 -1.19
CA GLU A 75 7.50 -12.13 -0.60
C GLU A 75 7.38 -11.86 0.90
N VAL A 76 6.15 -11.62 1.36
CA VAL A 76 5.83 -11.40 2.77
C VAL A 76 4.85 -12.44 3.29
N GLU A 77 4.89 -12.70 4.59
CA GLU A 77 3.87 -13.52 5.25
C GLU A 77 2.65 -12.65 5.57
N LEU A 78 1.55 -12.89 4.84
CA LEU A 78 0.29 -12.17 5.01
C LEU A 78 -0.55 -12.78 6.13
N SER A 79 -1.26 -11.91 6.85
CA SER A 79 -2.29 -12.30 7.82
C SER A 79 -3.50 -12.92 7.12
N GLU A 80 -4.30 -13.70 7.87
CA GLU A 80 -5.49 -14.40 7.38
C GLU A 80 -6.47 -13.47 6.65
N GLU A 81 -6.63 -12.23 7.10
CA GLU A 81 -7.49 -11.22 6.46
C GLU A 81 -7.08 -10.90 5.01
N LEU A 82 -5.79 -11.05 4.68
CA LEU A 82 -5.22 -10.82 3.36
C LEU A 82 -4.76 -12.11 2.67
N SER A 83 -5.09 -13.29 3.20
CA SER A 83 -4.72 -14.59 2.64
C SER A 83 -5.16 -14.81 1.18
N ASN A 84 -6.27 -14.18 0.78
CA ASN A 84 -6.76 -14.21 -0.60
C ASN A 84 -5.94 -13.37 -1.59
N LYS A 85 -4.90 -12.67 -1.14
CA LYS A 85 -3.99 -11.88 -1.98
C LYS A 85 -2.66 -12.59 -2.15
N HIS A 86 -2.04 -12.35 -3.29
CA HIS A 86 -0.73 -12.91 -3.57
C HIS A 86 0.30 -12.32 -2.57
N PRO A 87 1.16 -13.15 -1.93
CA PRO A 87 2.09 -12.70 -0.90
C PRO A 87 3.29 -11.92 -1.44
N THR A 88 3.47 -11.88 -2.76
CA THR A 88 4.56 -11.17 -3.41
C THR A 88 4.14 -9.77 -3.85
N PHE A 89 4.89 -8.75 -3.42
CA PHE A 89 4.66 -7.34 -3.72
C PHE A 89 5.91 -6.70 -4.31
N LEU A 90 5.70 -5.62 -5.07
CA LEU A 90 6.79 -4.80 -5.59
C LEU A 90 7.47 -4.01 -4.47
N VAL A 91 8.78 -3.82 -4.56
CA VAL A 91 9.57 -3.02 -3.60
C VAL A 91 9.01 -1.60 -3.44
N SER A 92 8.51 -0.99 -4.51
CA SER A 92 7.89 0.34 -4.47
C SER A 92 6.63 0.42 -3.59
N LEU A 93 5.93 -0.69 -3.40
CA LEU A 93 4.71 -0.77 -2.58
C LEU A 93 5.01 -1.15 -1.13
N ILE A 94 6.28 -1.31 -0.78
CA ILE A 94 6.74 -1.75 0.53
C ILE A 94 7.47 -0.62 1.22
N LYS A 95 7.30 -0.53 2.53
CA LYS A 95 8.09 0.35 3.39
C LYS A 95 8.72 -0.45 4.53
N PRO A 96 9.98 -0.16 4.92
CA PRO A 96 10.55 -0.74 6.12
C PRO A 96 9.75 -0.29 7.35
N TYR A 97 9.43 -1.24 8.23
CA TYR A 97 8.77 -0.93 9.48
C TYR A 97 9.76 -0.30 10.46
N LYS A 98 9.34 0.80 11.11
CA LYS A 98 10.13 1.46 12.16
C LYS A 98 9.40 1.31 13.48
N TYR A 99 10.08 0.72 14.45
CA TYR A 99 9.58 0.66 15.82
C TYR A 99 9.46 2.07 16.40
N SER A 100 8.49 2.25 17.30
CA SER A 100 8.41 3.46 18.11
C SER A 100 9.58 3.50 19.08
N ASP A 101 10.42 4.53 18.95
CA ASP A 101 11.51 4.78 19.88
C ASP A 101 10.95 5.42 21.16
N ALA A 102 11.10 4.73 22.29
CA ALA A 102 10.61 5.18 23.59
C ALA A 102 11.44 6.34 24.14
N GLU A 103 12.71 6.48 23.76
CA GLU A 103 13.57 7.57 24.24
C GLU A 103 13.21 8.89 23.57
N LEU A 104 12.93 8.84 22.26
CA LEU A 104 12.52 10.03 21.48
C LEU A 104 11.08 10.45 21.78
N PHE A 105 10.21 9.49 22.11
CA PHE A 105 8.77 9.74 22.31
C PHE A 105 8.22 9.08 23.59
N PRO A 106 8.68 9.50 24.78
CA PRO A 106 8.34 8.85 26.05
C PRO A 106 6.86 8.92 26.43
N LEU A 107 6.11 9.88 25.88
CA LEU A 107 4.67 10.06 26.12
C LEU A 107 3.78 9.28 25.15
N ARG A 108 4.37 8.57 24.16
CA ARG A 108 3.62 7.81 23.18
C ARG A 108 3.22 6.45 23.75
N ASN A 109 2.15 6.44 24.54
CA ASN A 109 1.54 5.20 25.00
C ASN A 109 0.74 4.58 23.84
N GLU A 110 0.85 3.26 23.65
CA GLU A 110 -0.04 2.52 22.74
C GLU A 110 -1.47 2.67 23.25
N ILE A 111 -2.29 3.46 22.55
CA ILE A 111 -3.70 3.61 22.90
C ILE A 111 -4.34 2.23 22.69
N PRO A 112 -4.93 1.61 23.73
CA PRO A 112 -5.65 0.35 23.55
C PRO A 112 -6.69 0.54 22.45
N GLN A 113 -6.72 -0.35 21.46
CA GLN A 113 -7.77 -0.31 20.45
C GLN A 113 -9.11 -0.38 21.19
N ALA A 114 -9.92 0.68 21.08
CA ALA A 114 -11.22 0.72 21.71
C ALA A 114 -12.08 -0.38 21.07
N ILE A 115 -12.26 -1.49 21.79
CA ILE A 115 -13.17 -2.55 21.37
C ILE A 115 -14.56 -1.91 21.37
N PRO A 116 -15.24 -1.81 20.22
CA PRO A 116 -16.60 -1.27 20.20
C PRO A 116 -17.46 -2.11 21.15
N PRO A 117 -18.37 -1.50 21.94
CA PRO A 117 -19.26 -2.23 22.81
C PRO A 117 -19.99 -3.33 22.02
N VAL A 118 -19.80 -4.58 22.42
CA VAL A 118 -20.52 -5.71 21.81
C VAL A 118 -21.98 -5.56 22.24
N GLU A 119 -22.86 -5.16 21.32
CA GLU A 119 -24.30 -5.19 21.59
C GLU A 119 -24.68 -6.62 22.00
N PRO A 120 -25.39 -6.82 23.13
CA PRO A 120 -25.87 -8.14 23.50
C PRO A 120 -26.74 -8.70 22.36
N PRO A 121 -26.74 -10.02 22.12
CA PRO A 121 -27.55 -10.65 21.06
C PRO A 121 -29.04 -10.54 21.39
N GLY A 122 -29.62 -9.36 21.18
CA GLY A 122 -31.01 -9.01 21.43
C GLY A 122 -31.62 -8.45 20.15
N SER A 123 -32.45 -9.28 19.50
CA SER A 123 -33.33 -9.00 18.36
C SER A 123 -33.25 -7.61 17.71
N LYS A 124 -32.49 -7.49 16.62
CA LYS A 124 -32.66 -6.38 15.68
C LYS A 124 -34.02 -6.54 15.00
N LYS A 125 -35.05 -5.84 15.50
CA LYS A 125 -36.33 -5.70 14.79
C LYS A 125 -36.06 -4.88 13.53
N ILE A 126 -35.92 -5.55 12.40
CA ILE A 126 -35.84 -4.91 11.09
C ILE A 126 -37.21 -4.31 10.81
N THR A 127 -37.42 -3.03 11.14
CA THR A 127 -38.54 -2.27 10.58
C THR A 127 -38.22 -2.03 9.11
N LYS A 128 -38.88 -2.79 8.23
CA LYS A 128 -38.88 -2.53 6.79
C LYS A 128 -39.51 -1.15 6.56
N VAL A 129 -38.70 -0.11 6.43
CA VAL A 129 -39.15 1.16 5.88
C VAL A 129 -39.31 0.91 4.38
N LEU A 130 -40.53 0.53 3.96
CA LEU A 130 -40.91 0.49 2.56
C LEU A 130 -40.89 1.94 2.05
N ILE A 131 -39.86 2.30 1.28
CA ILE A 131 -39.85 3.55 0.53
C ILE A 131 -40.84 3.37 -0.62
N GLU A 132 -42.03 3.95 -0.47
CA GLU A 132 -42.99 4.12 -1.56
C GLU A 132 -42.37 5.00 -2.65
N ARG A 133 -41.69 4.37 -3.62
CA ARG A 133 -41.51 4.95 -4.94
C ARG A 133 -42.86 4.91 -5.65
N LYS A 134 -43.72 5.88 -5.31
CA LYS A 134 -44.85 6.26 -6.16
C LYS A 134 -44.29 6.65 -7.53
N MET A 135 -44.44 5.76 -8.50
CA MET A 135 -44.22 6.07 -9.90
C MET A 135 -45.10 7.27 -10.25
N ARG A 136 -44.47 8.39 -10.58
CA ARG A 136 -45.07 9.44 -11.41
C ARG A 136 -44.29 9.43 -12.71
N THR A 137 -44.79 8.68 -13.67
CA THR A 137 -44.58 8.91 -15.10
C THR A 137 -45.85 8.45 -15.80
#